data_AF-A0A6P8B9T0-F1
#
_entry.id   AF-A0A6P8B9T0-F1
#
_cell.length_a   1.000
_cell.length_b   1.000
_cell.length_c   1.000
_cell.angle_alpha   90.00
_cell.angle_beta   90.00
_cell.angle_gamma   90.00
#
_symmetry.space_group_name_H-M   'P 1'
#
loop_
_entity.id
_entity.type
_entity.pdbx_description
1 polymer ?
#
loop_
_entity_poly.entity_id
_entity_poly.type
_entity_poly.pdbx_seq_one_letter_code
_entity_poly.pdbx_strand_id
1 'polypeptide(L)'
;MDSIQKFSLDNRGTLASLWATSKTIPIDENLECWNSSSVVRSWSKAANGSLPTWQTDVTHPCHTIYDVLFDQSKQYLASVSIASIAGSACFVVLCNKFHRRRMLTVSFLVLALLFLITGGVYFRVKESPSAYGTVVMVAICHFAFNFGANTLTFIIPAEIFPTAYRSTCHGISAAAGKLGSILAVLIVHGIKGSFEGSDRQGVLFMLFATFMLFGALCSWAYLPDVQRKIVDGGKVRWENMTLEELGEGREKARREGQVITIREKIGEIKAKRLQRKRRRRAESREEEGV
;
A
#
# COMPACT_ATOMS: atom_id res chain seq x y z
N MET A 1 1.56 11.07 22.49
CA MET A 1 2.23 10.13 21.55
C MET A 1 1.38 8.90 21.23
N ASP A 2 0.46 8.46 22.09
CA ASP A 2 -0.39 7.25 21.89
C ASP A 2 -1.44 7.33 20.78
N SER A 3 -1.72 8.52 20.25
CA SER A 3 -2.65 8.70 19.12
C SER A 3 -2.02 8.45 17.75
N ILE A 4 -0.68 8.40 17.69
CA ILE A 4 0.13 8.38 16.47
C ILE A 4 0.25 6.95 15.89
N GLN A 5 0.20 5.91 16.73
CA GLN A 5 0.23 4.50 16.30
C GLN A 5 -1.16 3.92 15.94
N LYS A 6 -2.24 4.64 16.20
CA LYS A 6 -3.63 4.16 16.08
C LYS A 6 -4.19 4.13 14.64
N PHE A 7 -3.38 3.88 13.63
CA PHE A 7 -3.83 4.01 12.23
C PHE A 7 -3.19 3.07 11.20
N SER A 8 -2.05 2.44 11.51
CA SER A 8 -1.56 1.37 10.64
C SER A 8 -2.60 0.23 10.59
N LEU A 9 -2.66 -0.53 9.49
CA LEU A 9 -3.30 -1.85 9.48
C LEU A 9 -2.75 -2.74 10.62
N ASP A 10 -1.56 -2.41 11.09
CA ASP A 10 -0.85 -2.98 12.24
C ASP A 10 -1.33 -2.45 13.60
N ASN A 11 -2.29 -1.54 13.63
CA ASN A 11 -2.83 -1.02 14.88
C ASN A 11 -3.61 -2.12 15.61
N ARG A 12 -3.21 -2.39 16.85
CA ARG A 12 -3.79 -3.41 17.73
C ARG A 12 -5.32 -3.38 17.76
N GLY A 13 -5.92 -2.20 17.93
CA GLY A 13 -7.40 -2.08 17.95
C GLY A 13 -8.07 -2.38 16.61
N THR A 14 -7.44 -2.00 15.49
CA THR A 14 -7.99 -2.26 14.15
C THR A 14 -7.84 -3.75 13.79
N LEU A 15 -6.70 -4.35 14.14
CA LEU A 15 -6.44 -5.77 13.95
C LEU A 15 -7.37 -6.64 14.81
N ALA A 16 -7.53 -6.30 16.09
CA ALA A 16 -8.51 -6.97 16.96
C ALA A 16 -9.92 -6.92 16.38
N SER A 17 -10.35 -5.75 15.86
CA SER A 17 -11.67 -5.61 15.23
C SER A 17 -11.82 -6.40 13.92
N LEU A 18 -10.73 -6.64 13.20
CA LEU A 18 -10.70 -7.46 11.99
C LEU A 18 -10.89 -8.95 12.28
N TRP A 19 -10.31 -9.41 13.39
CA TRP A 19 -10.36 -10.80 13.82
C TRP A 19 -11.56 -11.09 14.76
N ALA A 20 -12.36 -10.09 15.11
CA ALA A 20 -13.52 -10.23 15.98
C ALA A 20 -14.58 -11.11 15.31
N THR A 21 -14.90 -12.24 15.94
CA THR A 21 -15.86 -13.22 15.40
C THR A 21 -17.28 -13.03 15.97
N SER A 22 -17.42 -12.22 17.02
CA SER A 22 -18.66 -11.99 17.77
C SER A 22 -18.96 -10.49 17.97
N LYS A 23 -20.22 -10.17 18.30
CA LYS A 23 -20.63 -8.81 18.68
C LYS A 23 -19.99 -8.40 20.01
N THR A 24 -19.85 -7.09 20.23
CA THR A 24 -19.32 -6.52 21.47
C THR A 24 -20.13 -6.99 22.68
N ILE A 25 -19.46 -7.55 23.69
CA ILE A 25 -20.12 -8.00 24.92
C ILE A 25 -20.14 -6.81 25.89
N PRO A 26 -21.31 -6.36 26.36
CA PRO A 26 -21.39 -5.28 27.34
C PRO A 26 -20.76 -5.70 28.67
N ILE A 27 -20.09 -4.77 29.35
CA ILE A 27 -19.39 -5.03 30.62
C ILE A 27 -20.40 -4.92 31.78
N ASP A 28 -21.20 -5.98 31.94
CA ASP A 28 -22.26 -6.07 32.94
C ASP A 28 -21.98 -7.17 33.98
N GLU A 29 -22.82 -7.23 35.02
CA GLU A 29 -22.73 -8.20 36.13
C GLU A 29 -22.82 -9.68 35.69
N ASN A 30 -23.27 -9.91 34.47
CA ASN A 30 -23.41 -11.23 33.84
C ASN A 30 -22.09 -11.77 33.25
N LEU A 31 -20.98 -11.02 33.29
CA LEU A 31 -19.67 -11.51 32.86
C LEU A 31 -19.12 -12.59 33.80
N GLU A 32 -18.58 -13.68 33.25
CA GLU A 32 -17.99 -14.77 34.04
C GLU A 32 -16.88 -14.29 34.99
N CYS A 33 -16.09 -13.29 34.58
CA CYS A 33 -15.03 -12.71 35.41
C CYS A 33 -15.50 -11.61 36.36
N TRP A 34 -16.79 -11.27 36.39
CA TRP A 34 -17.31 -10.13 37.15
C TRP A 34 -17.02 -10.25 38.64
N ASN A 35 -17.15 -11.45 39.21
CA ASN A 35 -16.88 -11.72 40.63
C ASN A 35 -15.40 -11.95 40.92
N SER A 36 -14.66 -12.52 39.97
CA SER A 36 -13.26 -12.93 40.14
C SER A 36 -12.25 -11.80 39.93
N SER A 37 -12.58 -10.77 39.14
CA SER A 37 -11.66 -9.68 38.81
C SER A 37 -12.16 -8.33 39.32
N SER A 38 -11.48 -7.78 40.34
CA SER A 38 -11.74 -6.42 40.82
C SER A 38 -11.44 -5.34 39.77
N VAL A 39 -10.59 -5.66 38.80
CA VAL A 39 -10.14 -4.74 37.75
C VAL A 39 -11.25 -4.51 36.71
N VAL A 40 -11.98 -5.57 36.32
CA VAL A 40 -13.10 -5.46 35.36
C VAL A 40 -14.23 -4.59 35.93
N ARG A 41 -14.52 -4.75 37.23
CA ARG A 41 -15.47 -3.89 37.96
C ARG A 41 -15.01 -2.43 38.02
N SER A 42 -13.70 -2.19 38.14
CA SER A 42 -13.14 -0.84 38.09
C SER A 42 -13.31 -0.19 36.73
N TRP A 43 -13.31 -0.94 35.62
CA TRP A 43 -13.54 -0.40 34.28
C TRP A 43 -15.01 -0.06 34.03
N SER A 44 -15.93 -0.89 34.54
CA SER A 44 -17.36 -0.56 34.50
C SER A 44 -17.67 0.76 35.22
N LYS A 45 -16.95 1.06 36.32
CA LYS A 45 -17.09 2.31 37.09
C LYS A 45 -16.28 3.50 36.56
N ALA A 46 -15.26 3.26 35.73
CA ALA A 46 -14.45 4.33 35.14
C ALA A 46 -15.18 4.94 33.94
N ALA A 47 -15.49 6.24 34.04
CA ALA A 47 -16.08 7.13 33.04
C ALA A 47 -16.54 6.46 31.72
N ASN A 48 -17.86 6.24 31.62
CA ASN A 48 -18.59 5.76 30.43
C ASN A 48 -18.33 4.32 29.97
N GLY A 49 -17.86 3.41 30.84
CA GLY A 49 -17.65 2.01 30.48
C GLY A 49 -16.54 1.83 29.43
N SER A 50 -15.58 2.76 29.40
CA SER A 50 -14.50 2.76 28.42
C SER A 50 -13.40 1.76 28.83
N LEU A 51 -13.11 0.83 27.92
CA LEU A 51 -12.03 -0.16 28.11
C LEU A 51 -10.67 0.55 28.17
N PRO A 52 -9.72 0.06 28.98
CA PRO A 52 -8.39 0.63 29.04
C PRO A 52 -7.70 0.50 27.66
N THR A 53 -6.78 1.42 27.36
CA THR A 53 -6.15 1.55 26.03
C THR A 53 -5.42 0.30 25.54
N TRP A 54 -5.04 -0.60 26.43
CA TRP A 54 -4.41 -1.88 26.10
C TRP A 54 -5.42 -2.99 25.78
N GLN A 55 -6.65 -2.89 26.27
CA GLN A 55 -7.70 -3.86 25.97
C GLN A 55 -8.35 -3.50 24.65
N THR A 56 -7.93 -4.24 23.62
CA THR A 56 -8.29 -3.98 22.21
C THR A 56 -9.37 -4.92 21.70
N ASP A 57 -9.58 -6.06 22.38
CA ASP A 57 -10.64 -7.00 22.08
C ASP A 57 -11.87 -6.71 22.94
N VAL A 58 -12.93 -6.23 22.29
CA VAL A 58 -14.26 -5.95 22.87
C VAL A 58 -15.13 -7.20 22.99
N THR A 59 -14.69 -8.32 22.43
CA THR A 59 -15.43 -9.59 22.45
C THR A 59 -15.06 -10.47 23.64
N HIS A 60 -13.88 -10.27 24.23
CA HIS A 60 -13.42 -11.01 25.42
C HIS A 60 -12.93 -10.05 26.53
N PRO A 61 -13.85 -9.33 27.21
CA PRO A 61 -13.49 -8.35 28.23
C PRO A 61 -12.79 -8.95 29.47
N CYS A 62 -12.88 -10.27 29.66
CA CYS A 62 -12.27 -11.01 30.76
C CYS A 62 -10.81 -11.42 30.52
N HIS A 63 -10.27 -11.19 29.32
CA HIS A 63 -8.88 -11.56 29.01
C HIS A 63 -7.89 -10.75 29.85
N THR A 64 -6.83 -11.41 30.30
CA THR A 64 -5.72 -10.71 30.97
C THR A 64 -4.90 -9.93 29.95
N ILE A 65 -4.06 -9.01 30.43
CA ILE A 65 -3.09 -8.30 29.56
C ILE A 65 -2.25 -9.31 28.76
N TYR A 66 -1.88 -10.43 29.38
CA TYR A 66 -1.12 -11.49 28.72
C TYR A 66 -1.91 -12.10 27.55
N ASP A 67 -3.16 -12.48 27.77
CA ASP A 67 -3.99 -13.11 26.74
C ASP A 67 -4.23 -12.17 25.55
N VAL A 68 -4.54 -10.90 25.83
CA VAL A 68 -4.72 -9.87 24.79
C VAL A 68 -3.43 -9.70 23.99
N LEU A 69 -2.28 -9.54 24.63
CA LEU A 69 -1.01 -9.36 23.91
C LEU A 69 -0.62 -10.61 23.12
N PHE A 70 -0.89 -11.80 23.65
CA PHE A 70 -0.55 -13.06 23.00
C PHE A 70 -1.42 -13.30 21.75
N ASP A 71 -2.73 -13.09 21.84
CA ASP A 71 -3.63 -13.23 20.69
C ASP A 71 -3.39 -12.16 19.63
N GLN A 72 -3.15 -10.90 20.03
CA GLN A 72 -2.76 -9.84 19.11
C GLN A 72 -1.45 -10.17 18.39
N SER A 73 -0.47 -10.76 19.08
CA SER A 73 0.80 -11.16 18.47
C SER A 73 0.59 -12.27 17.43
N LYS A 74 -0.25 -13.27 17.72
CA LYS A 74 -0.60 -14.34 16.75
C LYS A 74 -1.27 -13.76 15.51
N GLN A 75 -2.27 -12.90 15.71
CA GLN A 75 -3.03 -12.26 14.63
C GLN A 75 -2.09 -11.45 13.73
N TYR A 76 -1.20 -10.67 14.34
CA TYR A 76 -0.23 -9.84 13.62
C TYR A 76 0.77 -10.68 12.83
N LEU A 77 1.32 -11.72 13.45
CA LEU A 77 2.25 -12.63 12.79
C LEU A 77 1.59 -13.30 11.58
N ALA A 78 0.35 -13.77 11.75
CA ALA A 78 -0.40 -14.46 10.71
C ALA A 78 -0.77 -13.58 9.51
N SER A 79 -1.27 -12.36 9.74
CA SER A 79 -1.76 -11.50 8.65
C SER A 79 -0.69 -10.57 8.07
N VAL A 80 0.21 -10.04 8.90
CA VAL A 80 1.16 -8.98 8.48
C VAL A 80 2.53 -9.55 8.19
N SER A 81 3.13 -10.27 9.16
CA SER A 81 4.53 -10.70 9.04
C SER A 81 4.73 -11.73 7.94
N ILE A 82 3.92 -12.80 7.92
CA ILE A 82 4.01 -13.84 6.89
C ILE A 82 3.79 -13.26 5.50
N ALA A 83 2.77 -12.43 5.32
CA ALA A 83 2.47 -11.78 4.04
C ALA A 83 3.61 -10.85 3.57
N SER A 84 4.20 -10.08 4.48
CA SER A 84 5.29 -9.15 4.17
C SER A 84 6.57 -9.88 3.78
N ILE A 85 6.91 -10.95 4.50
CA ILE A 85 8.08 -11.80 4.19
C ILE A 85 7.87 -12.49 2.84
N ALA A 86 6.70 -13.10 2.62
CA ALA A 86 6.37 -13.75 1.36
C ALA A 86 6.42 -12.78 0.16
N GLY A 87 5.88 -11.56 0.33
CA GLY A 87 5.92 -10.52 -0.70
C GLY A 87 7.36 -10.11 -1.05
N SER A 88 8.18 -9.88 -0.03
CA SER A 88 9.59 -9.51 -0.22
C SER A 88 10.39 -10.63 -0.87
N ALA A 89 10.21 -11.88 -0.45
CA ALA A 89 10.88 -13.04 -1.05
C ALA A 89 10.50 -13.22 -2.52
N CYS A 90 9.21 -13.09 -2.85
CA CYS A 90 8.73 -13.16 -4.22
C CYS A 90 9.33 -12.04 -5.08
N PHE A 91 9.46 -10.83 -4.53
CA PHE A 91 10.12 -9.72 -5.23
C PHE A 91 11.59 -10.02 -5.51
N VAL A 92 12.35 -10.56 -4.56
CA VAL A 92 13.77 -10.90 -4.74
C VAL A 92 13.94 -11.88 -5.91
N VAL A 93 13.05 -12.87 -6.05
CA VAL A 93 13.10 -13.82 -7.16
C VAL A 93 12.73 -13.18 -8.50
N LEU A 94 11.72 -12.29 -8.51
CA LEU A 94 11.18 -11.70 -9.74
C LEU A 94 11.85 -10.39 -10.17
N CYS A 95 12.69 -9.79 -9.32
CA CYS A 95 13.24 -8.45 -9.52
C CYS A 95 14.06 -8.30 -10.81
N ASN A 96 14.75 -9.35 -11.23
CA ASN A 96 15.63 -9.33 -12.42
C ASN A 96 14.89 -9.69 -13.72
N LYS A 97 13.64 -10.13 -13.65
CA LYS A 97 12.87 -10.61 -14.81
C LYS A 97 12.03 -9.52 -15.47
N PHE A 98 11.67 -8.48 -14.72
CA PHE A 98 10.75 -7.43 -15.14
C PHE A 98 11.40 -6.05 -15.07
N HIS A 99 10.91 -5.12 -15.92
CA HIS A 99 11.35 -3.73 -15.90
C HIS A 99 10.95 -3.02 -14.60
N ARG A 100 11.93 -2.40 -13.94
CA ARG A 100 11.78 -1.65 -12.68
C ARG A 100 10.63 -0.65 -12.67
N ARG A 101 10.60 0.22 -13.66
CA ARG A 101 9.58 1.27 -13.79
C ARG A 101 8.17 0.70 -13.93
N ARG A 102 8.01 -0.30 -14.80
CA ARG A 102 6.71 -0.94 -15.03
C ARG A 102 6.25 -1.68 -13.79
N MET A 103 7.15 -2.37 -13.09
CA MET A 103 6.82 -3.00 -11.81
C MET A 103 6.32 -1.96 -10.81
N LEU A 104 7.01 -0.82 -10.65
CA LEU A 104 6.60 0.21 -9.69
C LEU A 104 5.20 0.76 -10.03
N THR A 105 4.96 1.11 -11.30
CA THR A 105 3.65 1.62 -11.73
C THR A 105 2.55 0.57 -11.54
N VAL A 106 2.79 -0.69 -11.92
CA VAL A 106 1.80 -1.78 -11.76
C VAL A 106 1.54 -2.05 -10.29
N SER A 107 2.56 -2.06 -9.44
CA SER A 107 2.40 -2.25 -7.99
C SER A 107 1.56 -1.14 -7.37
N PHE A 108 1.77 0.13 -7.74
CA PHE A 108 0.90 1.21 -7.27
C PHE A 108 -0.54 1.07 -7.76
N LEU A 109 -0.77 0.65 -9.01
CA LEU A 109 -2.11 0.43 -9.54
C LEU A 109 -2.82 -0.74 -8.88
N VAL A 110 -2.14 -1.87 -8.70
CA VAL A 110 -2.68 -3.06 -8.02
C VAL A 110 -3.02 -2.71 -6.57
N LEU A 111 -2.14 -2.00 -5.88
CA LEU A 111 -2.39 -1.63 -4.49
C LEU A 111 -3.50 -0.58 -4.37
N ALA A 112 -3.62 0.36 -5.30
CA ALA A 112 -4.76 1.27 -5.36
C ALA A 112 -6.08 0.50 -5.55
N LEU A 113 -6.11 -0.47 -6.47
CA LEU A 113 -7.30 -1.31 -6.69
C LEU A 113 -7.65 -2.12 -5.42
N LEU A 114 -6.65 -2.73 -4.78
CA LEU A 114 -6.86 -3.47 -3.53
C LEU A 114 -7.39 -2.55 -2.43
N PHE A 115 -6.89 -1.33 -2.29
CA PHE A 115 -7.42 -0.36 -1.32
C PHE A 115 -8.84 0.10 -1.65
N LEU A 116 -9.19 0.29 -2.93
CA LEU A 116 -10.58 0.57 -3.32
C LEU A 116 -11.52 -0.59 -2.98
N ILE A 117 -11.10 -1.84 -3.25
CA ILE A 117 -11.88 -3.04 -2.94
C ILE A 117 -12.04 -3.16 -1.42
N THR A 118 -10.94 -3.11 -0.67
CA THR A 118 -10.96 -3.20 0.79
C THR A 118 -11.81 -2.08 1.39
N GLY A 119 -11.65 -0.83 0.94
CA GLY A 119 -12.48 0.29 1.37
C GLY A 119 -13.97 0.06 1.09
N GLY A 120 -14.31 -0.43 -0.10
CA GLY A 120 -15.69 -0.78 -0.47
C GLY A 120 -16.28 -1.91 0.37
N VAL A 121 -15.49 -2.93 0.68
CA VAL A 121 -15.89 -4.03 1.59
C VAL A 121 -16.18 -3.48 2.98
N TYR A 122 -15.36 -2.57 3.50
CA TYR A 122 -15.61 -1.93 4.80
C TYR A 122 -16.91 -1.11 4.84
N PHE A 123 -17.30 -0.46 3.73
CA PHE A 123 -18.59 0.24 3.65
C PHE A 123 -19.80 -0.71 3.54
N ARG A 124 -19.62 -1.89 2.95
CA ARG A 124 -20.71 -2.84 2.69
C ARG A 124 -20.91 -3.85 3.81
N VAL A 125 -19.85 -4.27 4.48
CA VAL A 125 -19.88 -5.18 5.63
C VAL A 125 -20.13 -4.36 6.90
N LYS A 126 -21.28 -3.69 6.97
CA LYS A 126 -21.60 -2.85 8.12
C LYS A 126 -21.95 -3.63 9.39
N GLU A 127 -22.35 -4.91 9.31
CA GLU A 127 -22.77 -5.68 10.50
C GLU A 127 -22.62 -7.22 10.38
N SER A 128 -21.80 -7.76 9.47
CA SER A 128 -21.66 -9.22 9.33
C SER A 128 -20.33 -9.73 9.90
N PRO A 129 -20.34 -10.80 10.73
CA PRO A 129 -19.15 -11.43 11.30
C PRO A 129 -18.37 -12.25 10.25
N SER A 130 -17.95 -11.61 9.15
CA SER A 130 -17.03 -12.20 8.17
C SER A 130 -15.60 -11.75 8.47
N ALA A 131 -15.11 -12.12 9.65
CA ALA A 131 -13.76 -11.81 10.13
C ALA A 131 -12.67 -12.35 9.18
N TYR A 132 -12.89 -13.51 8.57
CA TYR A 132 -11.88 -14.16 7.73
C TYR A 132 -11.67 -13.48 6.38
N GLY A 133 -12.73 -12.97 5.74
CA GLY A 133 -12.63 -12.37 4.40
C GLY A 133 -11.84 -11.06 4.40
N THR A 134 -12.05 -10.23 5.42
CA THR A 134 -11.34 -8.95 5.60
C THR A 134 -9.88 -9.19 5.98
N VAL A 135 -9.60 -10.16 6.85
CA VAL A 135 -8.22 -10.57 7.21
C VAL A 135 -7.43 -11.04 5.99
N VAL A 136 -8.01 -11.87 5.13
CA VAL A 136 -7.36 -12.34 3.90
C VAL A 136 -7.06 -11.18 2.95
N MET A 137 -8.01 -10.25 2.76
CA MET A 137 -7.79 -9.05 1.94
C MET A 137 -6.66 -8.19 2.49
N VAL A 138 -6.60 -8.00 3.81
CA VAL A 138 -5.50 -7.27 4.47
C VAL A 138 -4.16 -7.97 4.26
N ALA A 139 -4.09 -9.29 4.40
CA ALA A 139 -2.87 -10.05 4.13
C ALA A 139 -2.43 -9.90 2.66
N ILE A 140 -3.36 -9.93 1.70
CA ILE A 140 -3.07 -9.69 0.28
C ILE A 140 -2.56 -8.26 0.05
N CYS A 141 -3.14 -7.25 0.71
CA CYS A 141 -2.63 -5.88 0.66
C CYS A 141 -1.18 -5.79 1.18
N HIS A 142 -0.87 -6.41 2.33
CA HIS A 142 0.50 -6.43 2.87
C HIS A 142 1.49 -7.15 1.96
N PHE A 143 1.06 -8.26 1.36
CA PHE A 143 1.84 -8.97 0.35
C PHE A 143 2.12 -8.07 -0.86
N ALA A 144 1.10 -7.47 -1.45
CA ALA A 144 1.24 -6.62 -2.64
C ALA A 144 2.07 -5.35 -2.37
N PHE A 145 1.95 -4.78 -1.17
CA PHE A 145 2.75 -3.64 -0.73
C PHE A 145 4.23 -3.99 -0.67
N ASN A 146 4.59 -5.11 -0.05
CA ASN A 146 6.00 -5.55 0.05
C ASN A 146 6.55 -6.13 -1.25
N PHE A 147 5.70 -6.74 -2.07
CA PHE A 147 6.09 -7.29 -3.37
C PHE A 147 6.57 -6.23 -4.36
N GLY A 148 6.19 -4.96 -4.21
CA GLY A 148 6.68 -3.95 -5.15
C GLY A 148 6.70 -2.53 -4.62
N ALA A 149 5.58 -2.00 -4.14
CA ALA A 149 5.50 -0.59 -3.78
C ALA A 149 6.54 -0.19 -2.72
N ASN A 150 6.68 -0.98 -1.66
CA ASN A 150 7.67 -0.75 -0.60
C ASN A 150 9.10 -0.90 -1.16
N THR A 151 9.43 -2.08 -1.66
CA THR A 151 10.82 -2.42 -2.03
C THR A 151 11.36 -1.58 -3.19
N LEU A 152 10.55 -1.30 -4.22
CA LEU A 152 10.99 -0.51 -5.37
C LEU A 152 11.21 0.96 -5.02
N THR A 153 10.50 1.52 -4.04
CA THR A 153 10.72 2.92 -3.62
C THR A 153 12.06 3.13 -2.93
N PHE A 154 12.67 2.10 -2.34
CA PHE A 154 14.03 2.18 -1.81
C PHE A 154 15.10 1.93 -2.86
N ILE A 155 14.84 1.05 -3.82
CA ILE A 155 15.86 0.64 -4.80
C ILE A 155 15.98 1.65 -5.94
N ILE A 156 14.87 2.17 -6.45
CA ILE A 156 14.86 3.08 -7.60
C ILE A 156 15.67 4.37 -7.36
N PRO A 157 15.57 5.07 -6.21
CA PRO A 157 16.42 6.22 -5.94
C PRO A 157 17.92 5.89 -5.96
N ALA A 158 18.30 4.71 -5.47
CA ALA A 158 19.69 4.25 -5.47
C ALA A 158 20.21 3.93 -6.88
N GLU A 159 19.32 3.49 -7.78
CA GLU A 159 19.63 3.22 -9.20
C GLU A 159 19.62 4.50 -10.05
N ILE A 160 18.89 5.55 -9.66
CA ILE A 160 18.76 6.79 -10.45
C ILE A 160 19.81 7.83 -10.10
N PHE A 161 20.14 8.00 -8.82
CA PHE A 161 20.97 9.13 -8.40
C PHE A 161 22.44 8.94 -8.77
N PRO A 162 23.08 9.91 -9.46
CA PRO A 162 24.47 9.82 -9.87
C PRO A 162 25.39 9.75 -8.65
N THR A 163 26.54 9.07 -8.79
CA THR A 163 27.49 8.81 -7.69
C THR A 163 27.93 10.10 -6.98
N ALA A 164 28.19 11.17 -7.74
CA ALA A 164 28.68 12.45 -7.22
C ALA A 164 27.70 13.16 -6.26
N TYR A 165 26.39 12.98 -6.43
CA TYR A 165 25.36 13.67 -5.64
C TYR A 165 24.45 12.70 -4.85
N ARG A 166 24.80 11.41 -4.85
CA ARG A 166 23.98 10.34 -4.30
C ARG A 166 23.59 10.61 -2.84
N SER A 167 24.52 11.03 -2.00
CA SER A 167 24.26 11.28 -0.56
C SER A 167 23.25 12.41 -0.35
N THR A 168 23.41 13.54 -1.02
CA THR A 168 22.50 14.69 -0.94
C THR A 168 21.11 14.34 -1.47
N CYS A 169 21.03 13.71 -2.64
CA CYS A 169 19.75 13.30 -3.23
C CYS A 169 19.01 12.27 -2.37
N HIS A 170 19.72 11.28 -1.81
CA HIS A 170 19.13 10.35 -0.84
C HIS A 170 18.66 11.06 0.44
N GLY A 171 19.43 12.02 0.95
CA GLY A 171 19.04 12.80 2.12
C GLY A 171 17.75 13.58 1.91
N ILE A 172 17.63 14.29 0.79
CA ILE A 172 16.42 15.04 0.42
C ILE A 172 15.23 14.08 0.23
N SER A 173 15.44 12.96 -0.45
CA SER A 173 14.40 11.94 -0.65
C SER A 173 13.91 11.34 0.68
N ALA A 174 14.83 11.03 1.60
CA ALA A 174 14.51 10.52 2.93
C ALA A 174 13.75 11.57 3.77
N ALA A 175 14.15 12.84 3.70
CA ALA A 175 13.46 13.94 4.37
C ALA A 175 12.02 14.10 3.83
N ALA A 176 11.84 14.07 2.50
CA ALA A 176 10.53 14.14 1.87
C ALA A 176 9.63 12.96 2.29
N GLY A 177 10.18 11.74 2.40
CA GLY A 177 9.46 10.57 2.90
C GLY A 177 8.98 10.74 4.35
N LYS A 178 9.83 11.28 5.23
CA LYS A 178 9.45 11.57 6.63
C LYS A 178 8.39 12.67 6.71
N LEU A 179 8.51 13.74 5.93
CA LEU A 179 7.48 14.80 5.86
C LEU A 179 6.14 14.25 5.38
N GLY A 180 6.15 13.37 4.36
CA GLY A 180 4.96 12.67 3.90
C GLY A 180 4.31 11.83 4.99
N SER A 181 5.11 11.14 5.81
CA SER A 181 4.59 10.37 6.95
C SER A 181 3.92 11.25 8.00
N ILE A 182 4.48 12.44 8.29
CA ILE A 182 3.87 13.39 9.23
C ILE A 182 2.54 13.89 8.69
N LEU A 183 2.50 14.28 7.41
CA LEU A 183 1.28 14.76 6.76
C LEU A 183 0.18 13.68 6.74
N ALA A 184 0.54 12.42 6.43
CA ALA A 184 -0.39 11.31 6.46
C ALA A 184 -1.03 11.14 7.85
N VAL A 185 -0.24 11.20 8.92
CA VAL A 185 -0.75 11.12 10.30
C VAL A 185 -1.69 12.28 10.64
N LEU A 186 -1.37 13.50 10.21
CA LEU A 186 -2.21 14.68 10.45
C LEU A 186 -3.56 14.57 9.73
N ILE A 187 -3.56 14.15 8.47
CA ILE A 187 -4.80 13.95 7.68
C ILE A 187 -5.71 12.93 8.36
N VAL A 188 -5.14 11.81 8.78
CA VAL A 188 -5.86 10.75 9.50
C VAL A 188 -6.45 11.27 10.80
N HIS A 189 -5.67 12.04 11.57
CA HIS A 189 -6.14 12.61 12.81
C HIS A 189 -7.32 13.57 12.58
N GLY A 190 -7.28 14.37 11.51
CA GLY A 190 -8.42 15.19 11.10
C GLY A 190 -9.68 14.37 10.78
N ILE A 191 -9.52 13.28 10.04
CA ILE A 191 -10.64 12.39 9.67
C ILE A 191 -11.28 11.73 10.91
N LYS A 192 -10.50 11.45 11.96
CA LYS A 192 -11.03 10.93 13.24
C LYS A 192 -12.01 11.88 13.93
N GLY A 193 -11.86 13.19 13.74
CA GLY A 193 -12.77 14.19 14.30
C GLY A 193 -14.09 14.33 13.54
N SER A 194 -14.19 13.78 12.32
CA SER A 194 -15.32 14.02 11.42
C SER A 194 -16.14 12.76 11.09
N PHE A 195 -15.60 11.56 11.31
CA PHE A 195 -16.26 10.29 10.97
C PHE A 195 -16.17 9.27 12.12
N GLU A 196 -17.30 8.67 12.48
CA GLU A 196 -17.41 7.66 13.54
C GLU A 196 -17.42 6.21 12.98
N GLY A 197 -16.90 5.27 13.78
CA GLY A 197 -17.05 3.82 13.53
C GLY A 197 -16.36 3.26 12.28
N SER A 198 -17.03 2.30 11.62
CA SER A 198 -16.53 1.54 10.46
C SER A 198 -16.34 2.39 9.20
N ASP A 199 -17.18 3.43 9.04
CA ASP A 199 -17.11 4.35 7.89
C ASP A 199 -15.76 5.08 7.81
N ARG A 200 -15.14 5.33 8.97
CA ARG A 200 -13.81 5.93 9.06
C ARG A 200 -12.77 5.09 8.30
N GLN A 201 -12.73 3.78 8.53
CA GLN A 201 -11.71 2.91 7.94
C GLN A 201 -11.90 2.80 6.42
N GLY A 202 -13.14 2.73 5.94
CA GLY A 202 -13.46 2.75 4.52
C GLY A 202 -13.00 4.04 3.82
N VAL A 203 -13.30 5.21 4.40
CA VAL A 203 -12.88 6.52 3.85
C VAL A 203 -11.36 6.61 3.76
N LEU A 204 -10.64 6.12 4.76
CA LEU A 204 -9.18 6.15 4.79
C LEU A 204 -8.55 5.31 3.68
N PHE A 205 -9.06 4.10 3.43
CA PHE A 205 -8.59 3.28 2.31
C PHE A 205 -8.87 3.92 0.96
N MET A 206 -10.05 4.52 0.78
CA MET A 206 -10.39 5.25 -0.44
C MET A 206 -9.47 6.45 -0.66
N LEU A 207 -9.16 7.20 0.39
CA LEU A 207 -8.23 8.32 0.34
C LEU A 207 -6.81 7.85 -0.04
N PHE A 208 -6.33 6.78 0.58
CA PHE A 208 -5.03 6.23 0.21
C PHE A 208 -4.99 5.66 -1.19
N ALA A 209 -6.09 5.09 -1.67
CA ALA A 209 -6.18 4.67 -3.07
C ALA A 209 -5.98 5.85 -4.04
N THR A 210 -6.56 7.03 -3.76
CA THR A 210 -6.36 8.20 -4.65
C THR A 210 -4.92 8.69 -4.64
N PHE A 211 -4.25 8.74 -3.48
CA PHE A 211 -2.82 9.06 -3.39
C PHE A 211 -1.96 8.01 -4.11
N MET A 212 -2.32 6.74 -4.06
CA MET A 212 -1.61 5.66 -4.75
C MET A 212 -1.80 5.73 -6.27
N LEU A 213 -2.99 6.08 -6.75
CA LEU A 213 -3.24 6.37 -8.18
C LEU A 213 -2.42 7.57 -8.64
N PHE A 214 -2.36 8.64 -7.84
CA PHE A 214 -1.51 9.78 -8.14
C PHE A 214 -0.03 9.38 -8.18
N GLY A 215 0.43 8.57 -7.22
CA GLY A 215 1.78 7.99 -7.21
C GLY A 215 2.07 7.13 -8.45
N ALA A 216 1.09 6.34 -8.92
CA ALA A 216 1.19 5.56 -10.16
C ALA A 216 1.34 6.47 -11.38
N LEU A 217 0.55 7.54 -11.46
CA LEU A 217 0.62 8.53 -12.54
C LEU A 217 1.96 9.25 -12.55
N CYS A 218 2.43 9.71 -11.39
CA CYS A 218 3.74 10.35 -11.26
C CYS A 218 4.88 9.39 -11.62
N SER A 219 4.84 8.16 -11.14
CA SER A 219 5.85 7.13 -11.46
C SER A 219 5.86 6.80 -12.95
N TRP A 220 4.68 6.67 -13.56
CA TRP A 220 4.58 6.45 -14.99
C TRP A 220 5.09 7.65 -15.79
N ALA A 221 4.79 8.87 -15.36
CA ALA A 221 5.16 10.09 -16.04
C ALA A 221 6.65 10.39 -15.93
N TYR A 222 7.13 10.63 -14.70
CA TYR A 222 8.41 11.26 -14.42
C TYR A 222 9.58 10.30 -14.24
N LEU A 223 9.32 9.02 -13.98
CA LEU A 223 10.40 8.08 -13.74
C LEU A 223 11.10 7.72 -15.07
N PRO A 224 12.42 7.93 -15.22
CA PRO A 224 13.17 7.46 -16.38
C PRO A 224 13.29 5.93 -16.37
N ASP A 225 13.64 5.34 -17.51
CA ASP A 225 13.93 3.91 -17.57
C ASP A 225 15.36 3.67 -17.06
N VAL A 226 15.48 2.91 -15.96
CA VAL A 226 16.76 2.59 -15.29
C VAL A 226 17.44 1.33 -15.84
N GLN A 227 16.75 0.57 -16.69
CA GLN A 227 17.18 -0.73 -17.18
C GLN A 227 17.13 -0.78 -18.70
N ARG A 228 18.16 -1.35 -19.31
CA ARG A 228 18.21 -1.62 -20.75
C ARG A 228 17.95 -3.10 -21.04
N LYS A 229 17.31 -3.37 -22.18
CA LYS A 229 17.09 -4.73 -22.66
C LYS A 229 18.35 -5.24 -23.34
N ILE A 230 18.89 -6.36 -22.88
CA ILE A 230 19.98 -7.06 -23.57
C ILE A 230 19.48 -8.44 -23.96
N VAL A 231 19.74 -8.82 -25.21
CA VAL A 231 19.41 -10.14 -25.73
C VAL A 231 20.73 -10.87 -25.88
N ASP A 232 21.02 -11.75 -24.93
CA ASP A 232 22.24 -12.55 -24.93
C ASP A 232 21.88 -14.03 -25.08
N GLY A 233 22.39 -14.67 -26.13
CA GLY A 233 22.12 -16.08 -26.44
C GLY A 233 20.63 -16.45 -26.56
N GLY A 234 19.76 -15.53 -27.00
CA GLY A 234 18.31 -15.74 -27.14
C GLY A 234 17.50 -15.56 -25.84
N LYS A 235 18.15 -15.29 -24.69
CA LYS A 235 17.47 -14.92 -23.45
C LYS A 235 17.45 -13.40 -23.29
N VAL A 236 16.27 -12.87 -23.01
CA VAL A 236 16.10 -11.44 -22.68
C VAL A 236 16.45 -11.22 -21.22
N ARG A 237 17.47 -10.40 -20.96
CA ARG A 237 17.83 -9.94 -19.61
C ARG A 237 17.72 -8.43 -19.51
N TRP A 238 17.34 -7.95 -18.33
CA TRP A 238 17.35 -6.53 -17.98
C TRP A 238 18.65 -6.23 -17.24
N GLU A 239 19.48 -5.38 -17.81
CA GLU A 239 20.70 -4.89 -17.14
C GLU A 239 20.48 -3.45 -16.69
N ASN A 240 20.97 -3.10 -15.51
CA ASN A 240 20.90 -1.75 -14.97
C ASN A 240 21.86 -0.85 -15.76
N MET A 241 21.38 0.33 -16.16
CA MET A 241 22.24 1.33 -16.80
C MET A 241 23.28 1.86 -15.80
N THR A 242 24.45 2.27 -16.30
CA THR A 242 25.47 2.82 -15.41
C THR A 242 25.05 4.21 -14.92
N LEU A 243 25.51 4.59 -13.73
CA LEU A 243 25.16 5.89 -13.15
C LEU A 243 25.75 7.07 -13.93
N GLU A 244 26.85 6.86 -14.65
CA GLU A 244 27.46 7.85 -15.53
C GLU A 244 26.54 8.13 -16.72
N GLU A 245 25.95 7.08 -17.31
CA GLU A 245 24.97 7.22 -18.38
C GLU A 245 23.69 7.92 -17.90
N LEU A 246 23.19 7.57 -16.72
CA LEU A 246 22.02 8.25 -16.15
C LEU A 246 22.31 9.69 -15.71
N GLY A 247 23.56 9.97 -15.33
CA GLY A 247 24.04 11.28 -14.87
C GLY A 247 24.08 12.35 -15.96
N GLU A 248 24.17 11.96 -17.24
CA GLU A 248 24.03 12.89 -18.38
C GLU A 248 22.61 13.48 -18.50
N GLY A 249 21.66 12.94 -17.74
CA GLY A 249 20.36 13.54 -17.51
C GLY A 249 19.45 13.53 -18.73
N ARG A 250 18.66 14.60 -18.85
CA ARG A 250 17.50 14.63 -19.76
C ARG A 250 17.88 14.68 -21.23
N GLU A 251 19.06 15.20 -21.57
CA GLU A 251 19.52 15.28 -22.96
C GLU A 251 19.89 13.90 -23.51
N LYS A 252 20.60 13.07 -22.74
CA LYS A 252 20.91 11.70 -23.13
C LYS A 252 19.64 10.86 -23.24
N ALA A 253 18.74 10.98 -22.27
CA ALA A 253 17.45 10.30 -22.32
C ALA A 253 16.65 10.67 -23.58
N ARG A 254 16.68 11.95 -24.01
CA ARG A 254 16.04 12.38 -25.26
C ARG A 254 16.75 11.82 -26.51
N ARG A 255 18.08 11.71 -26.51
CA ARG A 255 18.86 11.08 -27.59
C ARG A 255 18.59 9.58 -27.72
N GLU A 256 18.35 8.91 -26.59
CA GLU A 256 17.93 7.51 -26.54
C GLU A 256 16.43 7.31 -26.87
N GLY A 257 15.71 8.39 -27.18
CA GLY A 257 14.28 8.36 -27.50
C GLY A 257 13.38 8.15 -26.28
N GLN A 258 13.91 8.28 -25.05
CA GLN A 258 13.10 8.17 -23.85
C GLN A 258 12.25 9.42 -23.64
N VAL A 259 10.97 9.18 -23.34
CA VAL A 259 9.97 10.22 -23.16
C VAL A 259 9.65 10.36 -21.68
N ILE A 260 10.13 11.42 -21.03
CA ILE A 260 10.07 11.61 -19.56
C ILE A 260 8.96 12.59 -19.14
N THR A 261 8.34 13.31 -20.08
CA THR A 261 7.32 14.31 -19.75
C THR A 261 5.90 13.80 -20.03
N ILE A 262 4.94 14.15 -19.17
CA ILE A 262 3.50 13.85 -19.38
C ILE A 262 3.05 14.29 -20.78
N ARG A 263 3.41 15.52 -21.18
CA ARG A 263 3.03 16.09 -22.48
C ARG A 263 3.59 15.29 -23.64
N GLU A 264 4.86 14.89 -23.56
CA GLU A 264 5.51 14.13 -24.62
C GLU A 264 4.96 12.69 -24.68
N LYS A 265 4.71 12.03 -23.53
CA LYS A 265 4.08 10.71 -23.46
C LYS A 265 2.66 10.68 -24.01
N ILE A 266 1.85 11.67 -23.65
CA ILE A 266 0.49 11.82 -24.19
C ILE A 266 0.56 12.04 -25.71
N GLY A 267 1.54 12.82 -26.18
CA GLY A 267 1.83 13.01 -27.60
C GLY A 267 2.13 11.68 -28.31
N GLU A 268 3.01 10.86 -27.73
CA GLU A 268 3.36 9.55 -28.27
C GLU A 268 2.18 8.58 -28.29
N ILE A 269 1.37 8.53 -27.24
CA ILE A 269 0.14 7.72 -27.20
C ILE A 269 -0.85 8.18 -28.27
N LYS A 270 -1.05 9.49 -28.43
CA LYS A 270 -1.92 10.05 -29.47
C LYS A 270 -1.40 9.71 -30.86
N ALA A 271 -0.10 9.81 -31.09
CA ALA A 271 0.54 9.45 -32.36
C ALA A 271 0.35 7.96 -32.69
N LYS A 272 0.58 7.06 -31.72
CA LYS A 272 0.36 5.61 -31.89
C LYS A 272 -1.11 5.26 -32.12
N ARG A 273 -2.04 5.91 -31.42
CA ARG A 273 -3.49 5.74 -31.66
C ARG A 273 -3.88 6.20 -33.06
N LEU A 274 -3.33 7.33 -33.53
CA LEU A 274 -3.57 7.85 -34.87
C LEU A 274 -3.01 6.91 -35.95
N GLN A 275 -1.79 6.38 -35.76
CA GLN A 275 -1.20 5.39 -36.66
C GLN A 275 -2.03 4.10 -36.72
N ARG A 276 -2.48 3.56 -35.58
CA ARG A 276 -3.37 2.38 -35.55
C ARG A 276 -4.69 2.65 -36.29
N LYS A 277 -5.26 3.85 -36.11
CA LYS A 277 -6.49 4.25 -36.80
C LYS A 277 -6.29 4.40 -38.32
N ARG A 278 -5.13 4.92 -38.75
CA ARG A 278 -4.74 4.99 -40.16
C ARG A 278 -4.53 3.60 -40.76
N ARG A 279 -3.85 2.69 -40.05
CA ARG A 279 -3.62 1.31 -40.50
C ARG A 279 -4.94 0.55 -40.70
N ARG A 280 -5.85 0.62 -39.73
CA ARG A 280 -7.19 0.02 -39.84
C ARG A 280 -8.02 0.58 -41.01
N ARG A 281 -7.87 1.87 -41.33
CA ARG A 281 -8.53 2.49 -42.48
C ARG A 281 -7.91 2.12 -43.82
N ALA A 282 -6.63 1.76 -43.84
CA ALA A 282 -5.97 1.22 -45.03
C ALA A 282 -6.42 -0.22 -45.26
N GLU A 283 -6.38 -1.05 -44.20
CA GLU A 283 -6.88 -2.44 -44.21
C GLU A 283 -8.35 -2.49 -44.69
N SER A 284 -9.24 -1.63 -44.20
CA SER A 284 -10.65 -1.61 -44.64
C SER A 284 -10.86 -1.16 -46.10
N ARG A 285 -9.97 -0.32 -46.64
CA ARG A 285 -10.05 0.11 -48.05
C ARG A 285 -9.53 -0.96 -49.01
N GLU A 286 -8.60 -1.79 -48.57
CA GLU A 286 -8.15 -2.96 -49.33
C GLU A 286 -9.25 -4.04 -49.35
N GLU A 287 -10.03 -4.20 -48.28
CA GLU A 287 -11.15 -5.14 -48.22
C GLU A 287 -12.38 -4.71 -49.06
N GLU A 288 -12.67 -3.41 -49.18
CA GLU A 288 -13.80 -2.90 -50.01
C GLU A 288 -13.47 -2.79 -51.51
N GLY A 289 -12.19 -2.93 -51.89
CA GLY A 289 -11.71 -2.82 -53.27
C GLY A 289 -11.51 -4.17 -53.99
N VAL A 290 -11.91 -5.28 -53.36
CA VAL A 290 -11.91 -6.65 -53.88
C VAL A 290 -13.35 -7.12 -54.05
#